data_AF-A0A502TI48-F1
#
_entry.id   AF-A0A502TI48-F1
#
_cell.length_a   1.000
_cell.length_b   1.000
_cell.length_c   1.000
_cell.angle_alpha   90.00
_cell.angle_beta   90.00
_cell.angle_gamma   90.00
#
_symmetry.space_group_name_H-M   'P 1'
#
loop_
_entity.id
_entity.type
_entity.pdbx_description
1 polymer ?
#
loop_
_entity_poly.entity_id
_entity_poly.type
_entity_poly.pdbx_seq_one_letter_code
_entity_poly.pdbx_strand_id
1 'polypeptide(L)'
;MTKLGALPFIVVEGNDKKLWNVQASGDWSADTATGRKYAAELLNHMAETDNPGLLYHVAKAMGEGEKFTGIECGFFTHLAAAALAG
;
A
#
# COMPACT_ATOMS: atom_id res chain seq x y z
N MET A 1 13.56 -14.55 2.29
CA MET A 1 12.12 -14.52 1.93
C MET A 1 11.42 -13.52 2.83
N THR A 2 11.22 -12.28 2.36
CA THR A 2 10.39 -11.29 3.06
C THR A 2 8.93 -11.72 2.96
N LYS A 3 8.22 -11.83 4.08
CA LYS A 3 6.82 -12.29 4.13
C LYS A 3 5.89 -11.11 3.84
N LEU A 4 4.75 -11.35 3.17
CA LEU A 4 3.72 -10.33 2.90
C LEU A 4 3.23 -9.61 4.18
N GLY A 5 3.20 -10.31 5.32
CA GLY A 5 2.86 -9.71 6.62
C GLY A 5 3.88 -8.71 7.18
N ALA A 6 4.96 -8.42 6.46
CA ALA A 6 5.88 -7.32 6.78
C ALA A 6 5.29 -5.95 6.40
N LEU A 7 4.29 -5.91 5.52
CA LEU A 7 3.61 -4.68 5.11
C LEU A 7 2.44 -4.41 6.09
N PRO A 8 2.40 -3.25 6.77
CA PRO A 8 1.46 -2.99 7.86
C PRO A 8 -0.01 -2.88 7.42
N PHE A 9 -0.25 -2.71 6.12
CA PHE A 9 -1.58 -2.66 5.51
C PHE A 9 -2.04 -4.00 4.94
N ILE A 10 -1.22 -5.07 5.07
CA ILE A 10 -1.57 -6.42 4.66
C ILE A 10 -1.82 -7.29 5.89
N VAL A 11 -2.99 -7.92 5.95
CA VAL A 11 -3.33 -8.91 6.97
C VAL A 11 -3.36 -10.30 6.34
N VAL A 12 -2.64 -11.24 6.94
CA VAL A 12 -2.60 -12.65 6.52
C VAL A 12 -3.11 -13.52 7.66
N GLU A 13 -4.26 -14.15 7.47
CA GLU A 13 -4.94 -14.99 8.46
C GLU A 13 -5.20 -16.38 7.85
N GLY A 14 -4.30 -17.34 8.10
CA GLY A 14 -4.37 -18.66 7.48
C GLY A 14 -4.22 -18.59 5.96
N ASN A 15 -5.29 -18.96 5.23
CA ASN A 15 -5.34 -18.87 3.76
C ASN A 15 -5.89 -17.53 3.26
N ASP A 16 -6.50 -16.72 4.13
CA ASP A 16 -7.09 -15.45 3.78
C ASP A 16 -6.04 -14.33 3.80
N LYS A 17 -6.11 -13.47 2.79
CA LYS A 17 -5.18 -12.35 2.61
C LYS A 17 -5.96 -11.09 2.29
N LYS A 18 -5.95 -10.13 3.21
CA LYS A 18 -6.44 -8.78 2.95
C LYS A 18 -5.24 -7.94 2.56
N LEU A 19 -5.13 -7.65 1.26
CA LEU A 19 -3.99 -6.90 0.71
C LEU A 19 -4.12 -5.38 0.91
N TRP A 20 -5.29 -4.94 1.37
CA TRP A 20 -5.54 -3.57 1.78
C TRP A 20 -6.49 -3.57 2.99
N ASN A 21 -5.93 -3.50 4.18
CA ASN A 21 -6.67 -3.45 5.45
C ASN A 21 -6.22 -2.20 6.22
N VAL A 22 -6.71 -1.05 5.78
CA VAL A 22 -6.38 0.26 6.36
C VAL A 22 -7.64 0.90 6.97
N GLN A 23 -7.42 1.75 7.95
CA GLN A 23 -8.47 2.57 8.54
C GLN A 23 -7.97 4.01 8.59
N ALA A 24 -8.63 4.89 7.84
CA ALA A 24 -8.34 6.32 7.84
C ALA A 24 -8.64 6.92 9.21
N SER A 25 -7.76 7.82 9.66
CA SER A 25 -7.91 8.55 10.92
C SER A 25 -8.94 9.68 10.82
N GLY A 26 -9.22 10.14 9.60
CA GLY A 26 -10.06 11.32 9.34
C GLY A 26 -9.27 12.61 9.26
N ASP A 27 -7.98 12.61 9.62
CA ASP A 27 -7.06 13.70 9.33
C ASP A 27 -6.42 13.47 7.96
N TRP A 28 -6.83 14.26 6.98
CA TRP A 28 -6.35 14.17 5.61
C TRP A 28 -4.82 14.19 5.49
N SER A 29 -4.16 15.06 6.26
CA SER A 29 -2.70 15.21 6.21
C SER A 29 -2.01 13.98 6.77
N ALA A 30 -2.47 13.50 7.94
CA ALA A 30 -1.94 12.30 8.58
C ALA A 30 -2.18 11.03 7.74
N ASP A 31 -3.36 10.91 7.15
CA ASP A 31 -3.74 9.81 6.27
C ASP A 31 -2.87 9.82 5.01
N THR A 32 -2.66 10.99 4.39
CA THR A 32 -1.76 11.13 3.22
C THR A 32 -0.31 10.79 3.57
N ALA A 33 0.18 11.17 4.75
CA ALA A 33 1.51 10.80 5.21
C ALA A 33 1.63 9.28 5.42
N THR A 34 0.60 8.65 6.00
CA THR A 34 0.51 7.19 6.18
C THR A 34 0.54 6.46 4.83
N GLY A 35 -0.26 6.94 3.87
CA GLY A 35 -0.26 6.41 2.50
C GLY A 35 1.11 6.44 1.83
N ARG A 36 1.83 7.57 1.95
CA ARG A 36 3.19 7.70 1.41
C ARG A 36 4.15 6.69 2.03
N LYS A 37 4.07 6.50 3.35
CA LYS A 37 4.88 5.49 4.06
C LYS A 37 4.59 4.08 3.54
N TYR A 38 3.31 3.71 3.39
CA TYR A 38 2.91 2.40 2.87
C TYR A 38 3.39 2.15 1.44
N ALA A 39 3.35 3.16 0.58
CA ALA A 39 3.88 3.06 -0.77
C ALA A 39 5.40 2.84 -0.78
N ALA A 40 6.15 3.54 0.07
CA ALA A 40 7.59 3.35 0.22
C ALA A 40 7.92 1.91 0.69
N GLU A 41 7.20 1.41 1.70
CA GLU A 41 7.35 0.06 2.20
C GLU A 41 7.01 -0.99 1.13
N LEU A 42 5.96 -0.77 0.34
CA LEU A 42 5.64 -1.65 -0.78
C LEU A 42 6.74 -1.67 -1.84
N LEU A 43 7.24 -0.50 -2.26
CA LEU A 43 8.31 -0.40 -3.26
C LEU A 43 9.56 -1.18 -2.80
N ASN A 44 9.96 -0.98 -1.54
CA ASN A 44 11.08 -1.72 -0.95
C ASN A 44 10.80 -3.24 -0.94
N HIS A 45 9.60 -3.66 -0.53
CA HIS A 45 9.24 -5.06 -0.51
C HIS A 45 9.25 -5.69 -1.91
N MET A 46 8.73 -4.99 -2.92
CA MET A 46 8.73 -5.47 -4.31
C MET A 46 10.15 -5.60 -4.85
N ALA A 47 11.05 -4.66 -4.52
CA ALA A 47 12.45 -4.72 -4.91
C ALA A 47 13.18 -5.88 -4.21
N GLU A 48 12.96 -6.09 -2.91
CA GLU A 48 13.58 -7.19 -2.14
C GLU A 48 13.11 -8.59 -2.58
N THR A 49 11.89 -8.68 -3.11
CA THR A 49 11.25 -9.97 -3.46
C THR A 49 11.17 -10.23 -4.96
N ASP A 50 11.68 -9.32 -5.80
CA ASP A 50 11.55 -9.35 -7.26
C ASP A 50 10.10 -9.57 -7.72
N ASN A 51 9.16 -8.83 -7.08
CA ASN A 51 7.72 -9.00 -7.30
C ASN A 51 7.00 -7.68 -7.57
N PRO A 52 7.26 -7.03 -8.72
CA PRO A 52 6.57 -5.80 -9.11
C PRO A 52 5.05 -5.99 -9.28
N GLY A 53 4.59 -7.23 -9.52
CA GLY A 53 3.18 -7.56 -9.68
C GLY A 53 2.35 -7.37 -8.40
N LEU A 54 2.97 -7.31 -7.22
CA LEU A 54 2.26 -7.07 -5.97
C LEU A 54 1.51 -5.74 -5.96
N LEU A 55 2.04 -4.71 -6.64
CA LEU A 55 1.37 -3.41 -6.78
C LEU A 55 -0.02 -3.54 -7.40
N TYR A 56 -0.16 -4.34 -8.47
CA TYR A 56 -1.46 -4.58 -9.11
C TYR A 56 -2.47 -5.19 -8.13
N HIS A 57 -2.06 -6.18 -7.33
CA HIS A 57 -2.94 -6.83 -6.38
C HIS A 57 -3.36 -5.90 -5.23
N VAL A 58 -2.44 -5.06 -4.73
CA VAL A 58 -2.74 -4.04 -3.71
C VAL A 58 -3.71 -3.00 -4.27
N ALA A 59 -3.45 -2.46 -5.47
CA ALA A 59 -4.32 -1.48 -6.11
C ALA A 59 -5.72 -2.05 -6.41
N LYS A 60 -5.81 -3.32 -6.81
CA LYS A 60 -7.09 -4.01 -6.97
C LYS A 60 -7.87 -4.07 -5.64
N ALA A 61 -7.20 -4.44 -4.55
CA ALA A 61 -7.82 -4.52 -3.23
C ALA A 61 -8.31 -3.15 -2.71
N MET A 62 -7.59 -2.06 -3.02
CA MET A 62 -8.08 -0.69 -2.75
C MET A 62 -9.40 -0.41 -3.48
N GLY A 63 -9.51 -0.81 -4.74
CA GLY A 63 -10.69 -0.59 -5.58
C GLY A 63 -11.91 -1.44 -5.20
N GLU A 64 -11.71 -2.52 -4.44
CA GLU A 64 -12.80 -3.32 -3.85
C GLU A 64 -13.38 -2.66 -2.59
N GLY A 65 -12.71 -1.64 -2.04
CA GLY A 65 -13.21 -0.83 -0.92
C GLY A 65 -14.28 0.17 -1.34
N GLU A 66 -15.06 0.65 -0.37
CA GLU A 66 -16.20 1.54 -0.63
C GLU A 66 -15.79 2.97 -1.01
N LYS A 67 -14.65 3.46 -0.51
CA LYS A 67 -14.19 4.84 -0.68
C LYS A 67 -12.67 4.96 -0.65
N PHE A 68 -12.15 5.87 -1.47
CA PHE A 68 -10.78 6.36 -1.34
C PHE A 68 -10.71 7.42 -0.23
N THR A 69 -9.63 7.40 0.53
CA THR A 69 -9.34 8.31 1.64
C THR A 69 -8.02 9.05 1.38
N GLY A 70 -7.54 9.80 2.37
CA GLY A 70 -6.20 10.40 2.31
C GLY A 70 -5.09 9.36 2.16
N ILE A 71 -5.28 8.13 2.67
CA ILE A 71 -4.26 7.06 2.61
C ILE A 71 -3.99 6.67 1.15
N GLU A 72 -5.02 6.35 0.38
CA GLU A 72 -4.87 5.97 -1.03
C GLU A 72 -4.29 7.14 -1.84
N CYS A 73 -4.72 8.37 -1.57
CA CYS A 73 -4.18 9.57 -2.22
C CYS A 73 -2.67 9.71 -1.99
N GLY A 74 -2.23 9.59 -0.73
CA GLY A 74 -0.81 9.64 -0.36
C GLY A 74 -0.01 8.50 -0.98
N PHE A 75 -0.59 7.30 -1.03
CA PHE A 75 0.02 6.12 -1.61
C PHE A 75 0.34 6.33 -3.10
N PHE A 76 -0.65 6.68 -3.92
CA PHE A 76 -0.44 6.88 -5.35
C PHE A 76 0.42 8.12 -5.65
N THR A 77 0.33 9.17 -4.82
CA THR A 77 1.21 10.34 -4.94
C THR A 77 2.68 9.95 -4.76
N HIS A 78 2.99 9.06 -3.81
CA HIS A 78 4.37 8.59 -3.61
C HIS A 78 4.85 7.73 -4.78
N LEU A 79 4.00 6.84 -5.32
CA LEU A 79 4.36 6.05 -6.51
C LEU A 79 4.66 6.93 -7.72
N ALA A 80 3.83 7.95 -7.96
CA ALA A 80 4.07 8.90 -9.03
C ALA A 80 5.39 9.66 -8.82
N ALA A 81 5.67 10.11 -7.60
CA ALA A 81 6.93 10.77 -7.27
C ALA A 81 8.14 9.86 -7.49
N ALA A 82 8.06 8.59 -7.08
CA ALA A 82 9.11 7.61 -7.30
C ALA A 82 9.34 7.36 -8.80
N ALA A 83 8.28 7.17 -9.58
CA ALA A 83 8.38 6.97 -11.03
C ALA A 83 9.00 8.19 -11.76
N LEU A 84 8.76 9.41 -11.28
CA LEU A 84 9.35 10.63 -11.82
C LEU A 84 10.81 10.83 -11.42
N ALA A 85 11.28 10.18 -10.36
CA ALA A 85 12.65 10.30 -9.88
C ALA A 85 13.67 9.45 -10.67
N GLY A 86 13.20 8.40 -11.36
CA GLY A 86 14.03 7.42 -12.08
C GLY A 86 14.54 6.30 -11.19
#